data_AF-A0A434VRB3-F1
#
_entry.id   AF-A0A434VRB3-F1
#
_cell.length_a   1.000
_cell.length_b   1.000
_cell.length_c   1.000
_cell.angle_alpha   90.00
_cell.angle_beta   90.00
_cell.angle_gamma   90.00
#
_symmetry.space_group_name_H-M   'P 1'
#
loop_
_entity.id
_entity.type
_entity.pdbx_description
1 polymer ?
#
loop_
_entity_poly.entity_id
_entity_poly.type
_entity_poly.pdbx_seq_one_letter_code
_entity_poly.pdbx_strand_id
1 'polypeptide(L)'
;MVSALIERELADTLPIRNGVFVAVVGPSGAGKDTVIGFAKARFAGETRLEFVRRVITRPSDSASEDHDTLADAAFAEAEADGAFAICWDAHGLRYGLPADVDWAVANGHVAVANVSRAIIPALRERYANLAVVEITATPEILAERLAARGRESRGEVLARLARSTSVTLSGPDVTSIDNSGAREIAGERFAEVLRKAMAFSDLSDQI
;
A
#
# COMPACT_ATOMS: atom_id res chain seq x y z
N MET A 1 3.71 -35.05 1.18
CA MET A 1 2.78 -34.62 0.12
C MET A 1 1.38 -34.25 0.63
N VAL A 2 0.93 -34.74 1.80
CA VAL A 2 -0.36 -34.32 2.39
C VAL A 2 -0.29 -32.94 3.08
N SER A 3 0.84 -32.56 3.69
CA SER A 3 1.03 -31.26 4.37
C SER A 3 0.85 -30.05 3.45
N ALA A 4 1.46 -30.09 2.26
CA ALA A 4 1.39 -28.98 1.29
C ALA A 4 0.00 -28.84 0.63
N LEU A 5 -0.84 -29.87 0.66
CA LEU A 5 -2.23 -29.80 0.19
C LEU A 5 -3.14 -29.18 1.26
N ILE A 6 -2.90 -29.50 2.54
CA ILE A 6 -3.62 -28.90 3.68
C ILE A 6 -3.24 -27.43 3.88
N GLU A 7 -1.96 -27.06 3.70
CA GLU A 7 -1.50 -25.66 3.72
C GLU A 7 -2.09 -24.84 2.56
N ARG A 8 -2.38 -25.47 1.41
CA ARG A 8 -3.06 -24.83 0.28
C ARG A 8 -4.58 -24.68 0.51
N GLU A 9 -5.23 -25.68 1.10
CA GLU A 9 -6.66 -25.63 1.42
C GLU A 9 -7.00 -24.58 2.51
N LEU A 10 -6.08 -24.31 3.45
CA LEU A 10 -6.25 -23.24 4.44
C LEU A 10 -6.04 -21.83 3.87
N ALA A 11 -5.34 -21.70 2.72
CA ALA A 11 -5.11 -20.44 2.03
C ALA A 11 -6.31 -19.98 1.17
N ASP A 12 -7.26 -20.88 0.87
CA ASP A 12 -8.41 -20.60 -0.01
C ASP A 12 -9.62 -19.96 0.69
N THR A 13 -9.62 -19.86 2.03
CA THR A 13 -10.74 -19.24 2.75
C THR A 13 -10.52 -17.75 2.97
N LEU A 14 -11.15 -16.94 2.13
CA LEU A 14 -11.29 -15.51 2.37
C LEU A 14 -12.40 -15.23 3.41
N PRO A 15 -12.27 -14.15 4.19
CA PRO A 15 -11.11 -13.27 4.25
C PRO A 15 -9.95 -13.89 5.05
N ILE A 16 -8.71 -13.62 4.62
CA ILE A 16 -7.47 -14.00 5.34
C ILE A 16 -7.43 -13.29 6.69
N ARG A 17 -7.02 -13.99 7.74
CA ARG A 17 -7.11 -13.57 9.15
C ARG A 17 -5.75 -13.46 9.82
N ASN A 18 -5.76 -13.20 11.13
CA ASN A 18 -4.62 -13.16 12.07
C ASN A 18 -3.76 -11.88 11.97
N GLY A 19 -3.27 -11.56 10.77
CA GLY A 19 -2.48 -10.36 10.51
C GLY A 19 -3.31 -9.11 10.25
N VAL A 20 -2.64 -8.02 9.88
CA VAL A 20 -3.27 -6.77 9.45
C VAL A 20 -2.67 -6.31 8.13
N PHE A 21 -3.53 -6.04 7.14
CA PHE A 21 -3.09 -5.34 5.94
C PHE A 21 -3.25 -3.82 6.14
N VAL A 22 -2.19 -3.05 5.93
CA VAL A 22 -2.18 -1.59 5.99
C VAL A 22 -2.07 -1.03 4.57
N ALA A 23 -3.19 -0.56 4.03
CA ALA A 23 -3.28 0.03 2.71
C ALA A 23 -2.99 1.54 2.77
N VAL A 24 -1.83 1.96 2.27
CA VAL A 24 -1.46 3.38 2.16
C VAL A 24 -1.93 3.94 0.82
N VAL A 25 -2.80 4.94 0.87
CA VAL A 25 -3.43 5.57 -0.29
C VAL A 25 -3.29 7.10 -0.20
N GLY A 26 -3.58 7.80 -1.29
CA GLY A 26 -3.46 9.26 -1.34
C GLY A 26 -3.11 9.80 -2.73
N PRO A 27 -3.30 11.09 -3.00
CA PRO A 27 -2.99 11.67 -4.30
C PRO A 27 -1.48 11.57 -4.63
N SER A 28 -1.16 11.71 -5.92
CA SER A 28 0.24 11.88 -6.33
C SER A 28 0.80 13.16 -5.70
N GLY A 29 2.04 13.12 -5.20
CA GLY A 29 2.65 14.25 -4.49
C GLY A 29 2.32 14.35 -2.99
N ALA A 30 1.40 13.53 -2.46
CA ALA A 30 1.06 13.53 -1.02
C ALA A 30 2.21 13.10 -0.11
N GLY A 31 3.25 12.48 -0.67
CA GLY A 31 4.43 12.04 0.09
C GLY A 31 4.27 10.66 0.76
N LYS A 32 3.44 9.77 0.19
CA LYS A 32 3.23 8.39 0.66
C LYS A 32 4.55 7.66 0.91
N ASP A 33 5.43 7.62 -0.10
CA ASP A 33 6.71 6.90 0.00
C ASP A 33 7.65 7.53 1.04
N THR A 34 7.56 8.85 1.25
CA THR A 34 8.31 9.54 2.30
C THR A 34 7.84 9.13 3.69
N VAL A 35 6.52 9.06 3.90
CA VAL A 35 5.92 8.62 5.17
C VAL A 35 6.20 7.14 5.44
N ILE A 36 6.09 6.30 4.41
CA ILE A 36 6.46 4.88 4.48
C ILE A 36 7.95 4.73 4.78
N GLY A 37 8.82 5.49 4.11
CA GLY A 37 10.27 5.49 4.33
C GLY A 37 10.65 5.90 5.77
N PHE A 38 9.95 6.88 6.33
CA PHE A 38 10.11 7.24 7.74
C PHE A 38 9.79 6.06 8.67
N ALA A 39 8.65 5.39 8.44
CA ALA A 39 8.27 4.21 9.22
C ALA A 39 9.25 3.05 9.05
N LYS A 40 9.71 2.77 7.81
CA LYS A 40 10.76 1.76 7.53
C LYS A 40 12.00 2.00 8.39
N ALA A 41 12.50 3.23 8.46
CA ALA A 41 13.65 3.57 9.28
C ALA A 41 13.35 3.42 10.79
N ARG A 42 12.15 3.83 11.22
CA ARG A 42 11.74 3.80 12.62
C ARG A 42 11.57 2.39 13.20
N PHE A 43 11.22 1.42 12.34
CA PHE A 43 10.93 0.03 12.68
C PHE A 43 11.92 -0.96 12.03
N ALA A 44 13.15 -0.54 11.75
CA ALA A 44 14.14 -1.38 11.05
C ALA A 44 14.48 -2.72 11.75
N GLY A 45 14.18 -2.86 13.05
CA GLY A 45 14.36 -4.11 13.80
C GLY A 45 13.08 -4.93 14.01
N GLU A 46 11.94 -4.48 13.49
CA GLU A 46 10.66 -5.18 13.63
C GLU A 46 10.47 -6.17 12.48
N THR A 47 10.44 -7.45 12.80
CA THR A 47 10.40 -8.54 11.80
C THR A 47 8.99 -8.91 11.39
N ARG A 48 7.99 -8.57 12.22
CA ARG A 48 6.56 -8.82 11.94
C ARG A 48 5.92 -7.71 11.09
N LEU A 49 6.65 -6.64 10.82
CA LEU A 49 6.19 -5.50 10.02
C LEU A 49 6.83 -5.55 8.63
N GLU A 50 6.04 -5.94 7.64
CA GLU A 50 6.50 -6.13 6.28
C GLU A 50 6.12 -4.94 5.41
N PHE A 51 7.10 -4.30 4.79
CA PHE A 51 6.85 -3.24 3.83
C PHE A 51 6.90 -3.79 2.40
N VAL A 52 5.71 -4.04 1.85
CA VAL A 52 5.52 -4.75 0.60
C VAL A 52 6.12 -3.98 -0.58
N ARG A 53 7.01 -4.63 -1.32
CA ARG A 53 7.51 -4.16 -2.61
C ARG A 53 6.48 -4.53 -3.68
N ARG A 54 6.02 -3.54 -4.43
CA ARG A 54 5.10 -3.78 -5.57
C ARG A 54 5.89 -4.25 -6.77
N VAL A 55 5.25 -5.07 -7.60
CA VAL A 55 5.72 -5.34 -8.96
C VAL A 55 4.96 -4.43 -9.92
N ILE A 56 5.67 -3.71 -10.79
CA ILE A 56 5.06 -2.70 -11.68
C ILE A 56 5.58 -2.89 -13.11
N THR A 57 4.73 -2.66 -14.11
CA THR A 57 5.15 -2.71 -15.53
C THR A 57 5.90 -1.46 -16.03
N ARG A 58 6.33 -0.60 -15.10
CA ARG A 58 7.08 0.63 -15.42
C ARG A 58 8.57 0.31 -15.50
N PRO A 59 9.30 0.74 -16.56
CA PRO A 59 10.75 0.65 -16.58
C PRO A 59 11.36 1.27 -15.31
N SER A 60 12.29 0.56 -14.67
CA SER A 60 12.96 1.07 -13.48
C SER A 60 13.77 2.32 -13.85
N ASP A 61 13.41 3.46 -13.26
CA ASP A 61 14.29 4.64 -13.23
C ASP A 61 14.86 4.77 -11.81
N SER A 62 16.13 5.13 -11.70
CA SER A 62 16.86 5.25 -10.42
C SER A 62 16.35 6.38 -9.50
N ALA A 63 15.37 7.16 -9.95
CA ALA A 63 14.65 8.19 -9.21
C ALA A 63 13.21 7.77 -8.84
N SER A 64 12.78 6.56 -9.21
CA SER A 64 11.46 6.03 -8.93
C SER A 64 11.39 5.28 -7.59
N GLU A 65 10.17 5.17 -7.08
CA GLU A 65 9.74 4.40 -5.91
C GLU A 65 10.42 3.02 -5.83
N ASP A 66 10.59 2.45 -4.63
CA ASP A 66 11.18 1.13 -4.45
C ASP A 66 10.18 0.04 -4.88
N HIS A 67 10.32 -0.49 -6.09
CA HIS A 67 9.47 -1.50 -6.72
C HIS A 67 10.30 -2.47 -7.56
N ASP A 68 9.76 -3.67 -7.79
CA ASP A 68 10.30 -4.60 -8.76
C ASP A 68 9.62 -4.37 -10.11
N THR A 69 10.38 -4.53 -11.20
CA THR A 69 9.91 -4.21 -12.54
C THR A 69 9.78 -5.46 -13.40
N LEU A 70 8.62 -5.65 -14.03
CA LEU A 70 8.42 -6.66 -15.06
C LEU A 70 8.00 -6.00 -16.37
N ALA A 71 8.40 -6.58 -17.50
CA ALA A 71 7.80 -6.21 -18.79
C ALA A 71 6.34 -6.68 -18.83
N ASP A 72 5.52 -6.06 -19.68
CA ASP A 72 4.10 -6.37 -19.78
C ASP A 72 3.81 -7.86 -20.04
N ALA A 73 4.56 -8.51 -20.92
CA ALA A 73 4.40 -9.94 -21.20
C ALA A 73 4.74 -10.79 -19.95
N ALA A 74 5.86 -10.50 -19.31
CA ALA A 74 6.30 -11.20 -18.09
C ALA A 74 5.36 -10.99 -16.91
N PHE A 75 4.74 -9.81 -16.79
CA PHE A 75 3.72 -9.56 -15.78
C PHE A 75 2.48 -10.43 -16.02
N ALA A 76 2.02 -10.54 -17.28
CA ALA A 76 0.88 -11.39 -17.61
C ALA A 76 1.15 -12.88 -17.34
N GLU A 77 2.36 -13.34 -17.64
CA GLU A 77 2.81 -14.71 -17.32
C GLU A 77 2.82 -14.93 -15.80
N ALA A 78 3.45 -14.03 -15.04
CA ALA A 78 3.50 -14.11 -13.57
C ALA A 78 2.10 -14.09 -12.94
N GLU A 79 1.18 -13.27 -13.47
CA GLU A 79 -0.22 -13.23 -13.04
C GLU A 79 -0.94 -14.55 -13.33
N ALA A 80 -0.76 -15.12 -14.52
CA ALA A 80 -1.33 -16.42 -14.89
C ALA A 80 -0.78 -17.58 -14.03
N ASP A 81 0.46 -17.47 -13.58
CA ASP A 81 1.13 -18.44 -12.71
C ASP A 81 0.77 -18.26 -11.22
N GLY A 82 -0.05 -17.26 -10.87
CA GLY A 82 -0.49 -17.01 -9.50
C GLY A 82 0.58 -16.33 -8.62
N ALA A 83 1.50 -15.58 -9.21
CA ALA A 83 2.58 -14.91 -8.49
C ALA A 83 2.11 -13.71 -7.62
N PHE A 84 0.86 -13.29 -7.77
CA PHE A 84 0.33 -12.09 -7.11
C PHE A 84 -0.88 -12.40 -6.22
N ALA A 85 -0.91 -11.80 -5.03
CA ALA A 85 -2.07 -11.79 -4.14
C ALA A 85 -3.21 -10.94 -4.70
N ILE A 86 -2.85 -9.80 -5.33
CA ILE A 86 -3.76 -8.88 -5.98
C ILE A 86 -3.04 -8.13 -7.11
N CYS A 87 -3.73 -7.96 -8.24
CA CYS A 87 -3.30 -7.16 -9.39
C CYS A 87 -4.28 -6.03 -9.66
N TRP A 88 -3.79 -4.91 -10.20
CA TRP A 88 -4.65 -3.84 -10.70
C TRP A 88 -3.97 -2.96 -11.74
N ASP A 89 -4.79 -2.29 -12.54
CA ASP A 89 -4.36 -1.28 -13.50
C ASP A 89 -4.51 0.13 -12.91
N ALA A 90 -3.50 0.97 -13.12
CA ALA A 90 -3.60 2.41 -12.85
C ALA A 90 -2.66 3.20 -13.77
N HIS A 91 -3.12 4.33 -14.28
CA HIS A 91 -2.29 5.24 -15.09
C HIS A 91 -1.58 4.56 -16.30
N GLY A 92 -2.22 3.57 -16.91
CA GLY A 92 -1.66 2.82 -18.05
C GLY A 92 -0.54 1.84 -17.68
N LEU A 93 -0.40 1.51 -16.39
CA LEU A 93 0.54 0.53 -15.86
C LEU A 93 -0.20 -0.55 -15.09
N ARG A 94 0.40 -1.73 -15.01
CA ARG A 94 -0.05 -2.82 -14.14
C ARG A 94 0.77 -2.86 -12.87
N TYR A 95 0.11 -3.22 -11.80
CA TYR A 95 0.65 -3.31 -10.45
C TYR A 95 0.24 -4.64 -9.85
N GLY A 96 1.17 -5.29 -9.14
CA GLY A 96 0.93 -6.51 -8.40
C GLY A 96 1.51 -6.41 -6.99
N LEU A 97 0.77 -6.94 -6.00
CA LEU A 97 1.37 -7.33 -4.72
C LEU A 97 1.75 -8.81 -4.81
N PRO A 98 2.97 -9.21 -4.45
CA PRO A 98 3.36 -10.61 -4.54
C PRO A 98 2.48 -11.51 -3.66
N ALA A 99 2.37 -12.78 -4.02
CA ALA A 99 1.51 -13.74 -3.32
C ALA A 99 1.95 -14.01 -1.87
N ASP A 100 3.21 -13.73 -1.51
CA ASP A 100 3.74 -13.87 -0.15
C ASP A 100 3.03 -12.96 0.87
N VAL A 101 2.40 -11.88 0.42
CA VAL A 101 1.62 -10.98 1.28
C VAL A 101 0.46 -11.70 1.95
N ASP A 102 -0.21 -12.61 1.23
CA ASP A 102 -1.28 -13.42 1.79
C ASP A 102 -0.76 -14.34 2.89
N TRP A 103 0.43 -14.92 2.69
CA TRP A 103 1.10 -15.73 3.70
C TRP A 103 1.50 -14.90 4.92
N ALA A 104 2.07 -13.71 4.72
CA ALA A 104 2.47 -12.83 5.82
C ALA A 104 1.27 -12.47 6.71
N VAL A 105 0.17 -12.04 6.10
CA VAL A 105 -1.05 -11.71 6.85
C VAL A 105 -1.61 -12.95 7.54
N ALA A 106 -1.68 -14.11 6.87
CA ALA A 106 -2.16 -15.34 7.48
C ALA A 106 -1.35 -15.77 8.72
N ASN A 107 -0.06 -15.43 8.77
CA ASN A 107 0.85 -15.73 9.89
C ASN A 107 0.92 -14.61 10.93
N GLY A 108 -0.05 -13.69 10.97
CA GLY A 108 -0.09 -12.66 12.00
C GLY A 108 0.91 -11.53 11.78
N HIS A 109 1.40 -11.32 10.55
CA HIS A 109 2.25 -10.17 10.24
C HIS A 109 1.41 -8.95 9.84
N VAL A 110 2.03 -7.78 9.94
CA VAL A 110 1.46 -6.52 9.45
C VAL A 110 2.10 -6.18 8.11
N ALA A 111 1.33 -6.32 7.03
CA ALA A 111 1.77 -6.00 5.68
C ALA A 111 1.39 -4.56 5.32
N VAL A 112 2.36 -3.72 4.94
CA VAL A 112 2.18 -2.31 4.58
C VAL A 112 2.43 -2.13 3.10
N ALA A 113 1.42 -1.68 2.34
CA ALA A 113 1.54 -1.49 0.90
C ALA A 113 1.00 -0.12 0.44
N ASN A 114 1.73 0.55 -0.45
CA ASN A 114 1.25 1.74 -1.16
C ASN A 114 0.34 1.31 -2.33
N VAL A 115 -0.95 1.56 -2.26
CA VAL A 115 -1.93 1.05 -3.24
C VAL A 115 -2.79 2.16 -3.84
N SER A 116 -3.58 1.81 -4.85
CA SER A 116 -4.57 2.71 -5.43
C SER A 116 -5.89 2.64 -4.65
N ARG A 117 -6.61 3.75 -4.53
CA ARG A 117 -7.94 3.77 -3.88
C ARG A 117 -8.94 2.79 -4.52
N ALA A 118 -8.77 2.49 -5.81
CA ALA A 118 -9.63 1.61 -6.58
C ALA A 118 -9.63 0.15 -6.06
N ILE A 119 -8.55 -0.30 -5.41
CA ILE A 119 -8.46 -1.70 -4.94
C ILE A 119 -8.90 -1.88 -3.49
N ILE A 120 -9.27 -0.81 -2.77
CA ILE A 120 -9.72 -0.90 -1.38
C ILE A 120 -10.92 -1.86 -1.20
N PRO A 121 -11.95 -1.88 -2.08
CA PRO A 121 -13.02 -2.88 -1.98
C PRO A 121 -12.50 -4.32 -2.06
N ALA A 122 -11.62 -4.63 -3.02
CA ALA A 122 -11.02 -5.97 -3.15
C ALA A 122 -10.16 -6.34 -1.93
N LEU A 123 -9.44 -5.39 -1.34
CA LEU A 123 -8.67 -5.62 -0.11
C LEU A 123 -9.58 -5.91 1.09
N ARG A 124 -10.77 -5.27 1.18
CA ARG A 124 -11.77 -5.53 2.23
C ARG A 124 -12.40 -6.91 2.10
N GLU A 125 -12.52 -7.43 0.89
CA GLU A 125 -12.97 -8.81 0.66
C GLU A 125 -11.87 -9.83 0.96
N ARG A 126 -10.61 -9.48 0.68
CA ARG A 126 -9.46 -10.37 0.84
C ARG A 126 -8.96 -10.49 2.29
N TYR A 127 -8.89 -9.39 3.04
CA TYR A 127 -8.31 -9.38 4.39
C TYR A 127 -9.35 -8.99 5.44
N ALA A 128 -9.43 -9.79 6.52
CA ALA A 128 -10.41 -9.56 7.59
C ALA A 128 -10.08 -8.30 8.38
N ASN A 129 -8.79 -8.00 8.49
CA ASN A 129 -8.26 -6.87 9.23
C ASN A 129 -7.53 -5.93 8.27
N LEU A 130 -8.22 -4.88 7.83
CA LEU A 130 -7.69 -3.85 6.95
C LEU A 130 -7.60 -2.52 7.70
N ALA A 131 -6.46 -1.85 7.59
CA ALA A 131 -6.29 -0.45 7.99
C ALA A 131 -5.97 0.38 6.74
N VAL A 132 -6.85 1.29 6.36
CA VAL A 132 -6.64 2.20 5.23
C VAL A 132 -6.06 3.51 5.74
N VAL A 133 -4.85 3.85 5.33
CA VAL A 133 -4.19 5.11 5.69
C VAL A 133 -4.17 6.03 4.48
N GLU A 134 -4.99 7.07 4.52
CA GLU A 134 -5.02 8.09 3.48
C GLU A 134 -4.06 9.23 3.80
N ILE A 135 -2.93 9.30 3.08
CA ILE A 135 -2.01 10.42 3.15
C ILE A 135 -2.55 11.55 2.27
N THR A 136 -2.79 12.71 2.88
CA THR A 136 -3.28 13.92 2.22
C THR A 136 -2.24 15.04 2.27
N ALA A 137 -2.42 16.05 1.43
CA ALA A 137 -1.75 17.33 1.56
C ALA A 137 -2.62 18.41 0.90
N THR A 138 -2.46 19.68 1.27
CA THR A 138 -3.22 20.76 0.65
C THR A 138 -2.91 20.86 -0.86
N PRO A 139 -3.86 21.33 -1.67
CA PRO A 139 -3.65 21.49 -3.11
C PRO A 139 -2.40 22.31 -3.46
N GLU A 140 -2.06 23.32 -2.65
CA GLU A 140 -0.90 24.18 -2.84
C GLU A 140 0.40 23.38 -2.69
N ILE A 141 0.50 22.56 -1.64
CA ILE A 141 1.67 21.71 -1.38
C ILE A 141 1.79 20.61 -2.43
N LEU A 142 0.67 20.02 -2.85
CA LEU A 142 0.67 19.03 -3.94
C LEU A 142 1.18 19.66 -5.25
N ALA A 143 0.69 20.85 -5.59
CA ALA A 143 1.10 21.57 -6.78
C ALA A 143 2.58 21.94 -6.77
N GLU A 144 3.10 22.41 -5.63
CA GLU A 144 4.52 22.71 -5.45
C GLU A 144 5.39 21.46 -5.61
N ARG A 145 5.04 20.36 -4.94
CA ARG A 145 5.79 19.10 -5.00
C ARG A 145 5.78 18.46 -6.38
N LEU A 146 4.67 18.55 -7.11
CA LEU A 146 4.55 18.02 -8.47
C LEU A 146 5.28 18.90 -9.48
N ALA A 147 5.22 20.24 -9.35
CA ALA A 147 5.98 21.16 -10.18
C ALA A 147 7.50 20.97 -10.01
N ALA A 148 7.97 20.74 -8.79
CA ALA A 148 9.38 20.47 -8.49
C ALA A 148 9.93 19.20 -9.17
N ARG A 149 9.06 18.27 -9.59
CA ARG A 149 9.45 17.06 -10.35
C ARG A 149 9.62 17.31 -11.86
N GLY A 150 9.40 18.54 -12.32
CA GLY A 150 9.77 19.01 -13.66
C GLY A 150 8.90 18.51 -14.81
N ARG A 151 7.74 17.89 -14.55
CA ARG A 151 6.86 17.31 -15.60
C ARG A 151 5.61 18.13 -15.92
N GLU A 152 5.24 19.11 -15.07
CA GLU A 152 4.02 19.92 -15.19
C GLU A 152 4.26 21.30 -14.51
N SER A 153 3.60 22.37 -14.98
CA SER A 153 3.60 23.67 -14.29
C SER A 153 2.62 23.70 -13.10
N ARG A 154 2.84 24.58 -12.12
CA ARG A 154 1.98 24.72 -10.93
C ARG A 154 0.49 24.91 -11.28
N GLY A 155 0.19 25.69 -12.32
CA GLY A 155 -1.18 25.95 -12.78
C GLY A 155 -1.86 24.71 -13.37
N GLU A 156 -1.12 23.93 -14.17
CA GLU A 156 -1.62 22.68 -14.76
C GLU A 156 -1.92 21.62 -13.68
N VAL A 157 -1.06 21.55 -12.66
CA VAL A 157 -1.26 20.64 -11.54
C VAL A 157 -2.51 21.01 -10.73
N LEU A 158 -2.71 22.29 -10.38
CA LEU A 158 -3.90 22.73 -9.66
C LEU A 158 -5.18 22.44 -10.45
N ALA A 159 -5.19 22.70 -11.75
CA ALA A 159 -6.32 22.42 -12.62
C ALA A 159 -6.60 20.90 -12.74
N ARG A 160 -5.57 20.05 -12.67
CA ARG A 160 -5.72 18.59 -12.62
C ARG A 160 -6.26 18.10 -11.27
N LEU A 161 -5.77 18.64 -10.16
CA LEU A 161 -6.25 18.32 -8.82
C LEU A 161 -7.72 18.70 -8.64
N ALA A 162 -8.15 19.87 -9.13
CA ALA A 162 -9.54 20.32 -9.06
C ALA A 162 -10.53 19.45 -9.87
N ARG A 163 -10.06 18.79 -10.93
CA ARG A 163 -10.87 17.88 -11.78
C ARG A 163 -10.81 16.42 -11.32
N SER A 164 -9.96 16.09 -10.35
CA SER A 164 -9.82 14.72 -9.85
C SER A 164 -11.00 14.37 -8.96
N THR A 165 -11.98 13.64 -9.50
CA THR A 165 -13.03 13.00 -8.72
C THR A 165 -12.40 11.87 -7.90
N SER A 166 -12.14 12.14 -6.63
CA SER A 166 -11.66 11.13 -5.69
C SER A 166 -12.78 10.14 -5.39
N VAL A 167 -12.47 8.84 -5.40
CA VAL A 167 -13.27 7.86 -4.66
C VAL A 167 -13.23 8.29 -3.20
N THR A 168 -14.39 8.53 -2.60
CA THR A 168 -14.48 8.84 -1.17
C THR A 168 -14.14 7.58 -0.40
N LEU A 169 -13.05 7.64 0.37
CA LEU A 169 -12.73 6.60 1.35
C LEU A 169 -13.53 6.89 2.62
N SER A 170 -14.36 5.95 3.01
CA SER A 170 -15.15 6.03 4.23
C SER A 170 -15.18 4.66 4.90
N GLY A 171 -15.28 4.67 6.22
CA GLY A 171 -15.34 3.47 7.04
C GLY A 171 -14.53 3.63 8.33
N PRO A 172 -14.80 2.78 9.34
CA PRO A 172 -14.05 2.80 10.60
C PRO A 172 -12.58 2.36 10.45
N ASP A 173 -12.25 1.72 9.34
CA ASP A 173 -10.90 1.28 8.94
C ASP A 173 -10.05 2.41 8.34
N VAL A 174 -10.62 3.58 8.07
CA VAL A 174 -9.93 4.68 7.37
C VAL A 174 -9.35 5.71 8.36
N THR A 175 -8.04 5.95 8.28
CA THR A 175 -7.34 7.02 8.99
C THR A 175 -6.74 8.00 7.99
N SER A 176 -7.10 9.29 8.08
CA SER A 176 -6.50 10.34 7.25
C SER A 176 -5.32 11.01 7.97
N ILE A 177 -4.18 11.15 7.28
CA ILE A 177 -2.97 11.81 7.79
C ILE A 177 -2.61 12.95 6.84
N ASP A 178 -2.69 14.18 7.35
CA ASP A 178 -2.23 15.36 6.63
C ASP A 178 -0.69 15.46 6.67
N ASN A 179 -0.09 15.50 5.48
CA ASN A 179 1.34 15.66 5.23
C ASN A 179 1.66 17.00 4.55
N SER A 180 0.89 18.04 4.86
CA SER A 180 1.16 19.42 4.42
C SER A 180 2.27 20.10 5.23
N GLY A 181 2.43 19.71 6.50
CA GLY A 181 3.44 20.24 7.41
C GLY A 181 4.79 19.51 7.37
N ALA A 182 5.49 19.49 8.51
CA ALA A 182 6.73 18.74 8.67
C ALA A 182 6.48 17.23 8.47
N ARG A 183 7.34 16.57 7.70
CA ARG A 183 7.18 15.18 7.26
C ARG A 183 7.23 14.22 8.44
N GLU A 184 7.98 14.57 9.48
CA GLU A 184 8.15 13.83 10.72
C GLU A 184 6.83 13.71 11.49
N ILE A 185 5.96 14.74 11.42
CA ILE A 185 4.64 14.70 12.08
C ILE A 185 3.75 13.65 11.42
N ALA A 186 3.71 13.62 10.08
CA ALA A 186 2.97 12.60 9.35
C ALA A 186 3.59 11.21 9.54
N GLY A 187 4.93 11.14 9.59
CA GLY A 187 5.70 9.92 9.87
C GLY A 187 5.37 9.31 11.23
N GLU A 188 5.37 10.10 12.31
CA GLU A 188 5.04 9.60 13.65
C GLU A 188 3.56 9.21 13.78
N ARG A 189 2.64 9.96 13.17
CA ARG A 189 1.22 9.56 13.10
C ARG A 189 1.04 8.24 12.39
N PHE A 190 1.76 8.02 11.29
CA PHE A 190 1.72 6.74 10.60
C PHE A 190 2.34 5.63 11.46
N ALA A 191 3.44 5.89 12.14
CA ALA A 191 4.05 4.95 13.08
C ALA A 191 3.09 4.55 14.21
N GLU A 192 2.25 5.46 14.71
CA GLU A 192 1.20 5.12 15.67
C GLU A 192 0.14 4.17 15.10
N VAL A 193 -0.25 4.34 13.83
CA VAL A 193 -1.15 3.39 13.15
C VAL A 193 -0.50 2.00 13.09
N LEU A 194 0.78 1.92 12.73
CA LEU A 194 1.49 0.64 12.66
C LEU A 194 1.62 -0.03 14.03
N ARG A 195 1.89 0.73 15.11
CA ARG A 195 1.89 0.19 16.48
C ARG A 195 0.55 -0.40 16.86
N LYS A 196 -0.56 0.26 16.51
CA LYS A 196 -1.92 -0.26 16.75
C LYS A 196 -2.20 -1.51 15.93
N ALA A 197 -1.76 -1.55 14.68
CA ALA A 197 -1.90 -2.73 13.82
C ALA A 197 -1.14 -3.93 14.38
N MET A 198 0.10 -3.74 14.83
CA MET A 198 0.90 -4.81 15.46
C MET A 198 0.25 -5.29 16.76
N ALA A 199 -0.15 -4.36 17.64
CA ALA A 199 -0.83 -4.73 18.89
C ALA A 199 -2.15 -5.48 18.64
N PHE A 200 -2.90 -5.12 17.60
CA PHE A 200 -4.10 -5.86 17.19
C PHE A 200 -3.76 -7.28 16.70
N SER A 201 -2.69 -7.41 15.91
CA SER A 201 -2.22 -8.69 15.42
C SER A 201 -1.79 -9.62 16.56
N ASP A 202 -1.05 -9.10 17.55
CA ASP A 202 -0.61 -9.85 18.72
C ASP A 202 -1.77 -10.42 19.54
N LEU A 203 -2.90 -9.69 19.60
CA LEU A 203 -4.12 -10.14 20.28
C LEU A 203 -4.87 -11.19 19.46
N SER A 204 -4.80 -11.12 18.14
CA SER A 204 -5.49 -12.04 17.23
C SER A 204 -4.81 -13.41 17.19
N ASP A 205 -3.49 -13.48 17.39
CA ASP A 205 -2.75 -14.74 17.49
C ASP A 205 -3.06 -15.56 18.76
N GLN A 206 -3.69 -14.94 19.77
CA GLN A 206 -3.97 -15.55 21.07
C GLN A 206 -5.36 -16.19 21.19
N ILE A 207 -6.19 -16.10 20.14
CA ILE A 207 -7.59 -16.58 20.10
C ILE A 207 -7.69 -17.72 19.10
#